data_AF-A0A524LPZ6-F1
#
_entry.id   AF-A0A524LPZ6-F1
#
_cell.length_a   1.000
_cell.length_b   1.000
_cell.length_c   1.000
_cell.angle_alpha   90.00
_cell.angle_beta   90.00
_cell.angle_gamma   90.00
#
_symmetry.space_group_name_H-M   'P 1'
#
loop_
_entity.id
_entity.type
_entity.pdbx_description
1 polymer ?
#
loop_
_entity_poly.entity_id
_entity_poly.type
_entity_poly.pdbx_seq_one_letter_code
_entity_poly.pdbx_strand_id
1 'polypeptide(L)' 'QITSAYVEKLSTDGFDCYIWTVDNPPDAAYFIETGVCALTTNRPDWLREQLDYLI' A
#
# COMPACT_ATOMS: atom_id res chain seq x y z
N GLN A 1 2.26 -5.45 11.78
CA GLN A 1 2.45 -5.41 10.32
C GLN A 1 1.25 -6.11 9.70
N ILE A 2 0.54 -5.45 8.79
CA ILE A 2 -0.50 -6.12 7.99
C ILE A 2 0.22 -7.10 7.05
N THR A 3 -0.33 -8.30 6.88
CA THR A 3 0.29 -9.34 6.04
C THR A 3 -0.42 -9.43 4.69
N SER A 4 0.29 -9.90 3.67
CA SER A 4 -0.31 -10.20 2.35
C SER A 4 -1.50 -11.14 2.45
N ALA A 5 -1.40 -12.19 3.28
CA ALA A 5 -2.50 -13.14 3.50
C ALA A 5 -3.77 -12.49 4.07
N TYR A 6 -3.63 -11.43 4.87
CA TYR A 6 -4.79 -10.69 5.37
C TYR A 6 -5.43 -9.83 4.27
N VAL A 7 -4.63 -9.15 3.46
CA VAL A 7 -5.11 -8.35 2.32
C VAL A 7 -5.80 -9.24 1.27
N GLU A 8 -5.21 -10.40 0.96
CA GLU A 8 -5.79 -11.39 0.06
C GLU A 8 -7.14 -11.92 0.56
N LYS A 9 -7.25 -12.17 1.87
CA LYS A 9 -8.52 -12.58 2.48
C LYS A 9 -9.60 -11.52 2.32
N LEU A 10 -9.28 -10.25 2.58
CA LEU A 10 -10.23 -9.14 2.41
C LEU A 10 -10.74 -9.08 0.97
N SER A 11 -9.84 -9.16 -0.01
CA SER A 11 -10.19 -9.18 -1.43
C SER A 11 -11.10 -10.36 -1.78
N THR A 12 -10.76 -11.56 -1.30
CA THR A 12 -11.56 -12.79 -1.52
C THR A 12 -12.96 -12.68 -0.92
N ASP A 13 -13.08 -12.04 0.24
CA ASP A 13 -14.35 -11.81 0.94
C ASP A 13 -15.15 -10.63 0.34
N GLY A 14 -14.63 -9.98 -0.73
CA GLY A 14 -15.30 -8.89 -1.44
C GLY A 14 -15.13 -7.51 -0.81
N PHE A 15 -14.11 -7.33 0.02
CA PHE A 15 -13.78 -6.05 0.67
C PHE A 15 -12.58 -5.37 0.04
N ASP A 16 -12.67 -4.05 -0.09
CA ASP A 16 -11.53 -3.20 -0.42
C ASP A 16 -10.65 -2.96 0.81
N CYS A 17 -9.33 -2.91 0.60
CA CYS A 17 -8.36 -2.58 1.64
C CYS A 17 -7.72 -1.21 1.37
N TYR A 18 -7.95 -0.26 2.26
CA TYR A 18 -7.34 1.08 2.22
C TYR A 18 -6.41 1.27 3.41
N ILE A 19 -5.22 1.82 3.17
CA ILE A 19 -4.21 2.07 4.22
C ILE A 19 -3.92 3.55 4.39
N TRP A 20 -3.72 3.97 5.64
CA TRP A 20 -3.36 5.34 5.99
C TRP A 20 -2.55 5.35 7.31
N THR A 21 -1.66 6.31 7.57
CA THR A 21 -0.98 7.20 6.61
C THR A 21 0.42 6.64 6.36
N VAL A 22 0.82 6.48 5.10
CA VAL A 22 2.11 5.87 4.73
C VAL A 22 3.01 6.92 4.11
N ASP A 23 4.09 7.26 4.82
CA ASP A 23 5.08 8.23 4.34
C ASP A 23 6.46 7.59 4.08
N ASN A 24 6.63 6.31 4.42
CA ASN A 24 7.85 5.55 4.19
C ASN A 24 7.77 4.81 2.84
N PRO A 25 8.70 5.03 1.89
CA PRO A 25 8.61 4.41 0.56
C PRO A 25 8.72 2.88 0.56
N PRO A 26 9.64 2.24 1.30
CA PRO A 26 9.63 0.78 1.46
C PRO A 26 8.29 0.21 1.95
N ASP A 27 7.66 0.84 2.94
CA ASP A 27 6.35 0.39 3.44
C ASP A 27 5.26 0.57 2.37
N ALA A 28 5.28 1.69 1.63
CA ALA A 28 4.34 1.94 0.55
C ALA A 28 4.48 0.89 -0.57
N ALA A 29 5.70 0.59 -0.99
CA ALA A 29 5.99 -0.46 -1.98
C ALA A 29 5.46 -1.82 -1.50
N TYR A 30 5.75 -2.19 -0.24
CA TYR A 30 5.23 -3.41 0.36
C TYR A 30 3.70 -3.50 0.29
N PHE A 31 2.98 -2.43 0.69
CA PHE A 31 1.52 -2.45 0.67
C PHE A 31 0.94 -2.53 -0.74
N ILE A 32 1.54 -1.83 -1.71
CA ILE A 32 1.16 -1.91 -3.12
C ILE A 32 1.32 -3.36 -3.61
N GLU A 33 2.46 -4.00 -3.35
CA GLU A 33 2.71 -5.39 -3.73
C GLU A 33 1.74 -6.36 -3.05
N THR A 34 1.30 -6.07 -1.82
CA THR A 34 0.30 -6.89 -1.12
C THR A 34 -1.11 -6.77 -1.67
N GLY A 35 -1.37 -5.81 -2.56
CA GLY A 35 -2.66 -5.64 -3.24
C GLY A 35 -3.65 -4.73 -2.52
N VAL A 36 -3.20 -3.76 -1.73
CA VAL A 36 -4.11 -2.73 -1.19
C VAL A 36 -4.71 -1.89 -2.32
N CYS A 37 -5.97 -1.47 -2.17
CA CYS A 37 -6.70 -0.71 -3.19
C CYS A 37 -6.16 0.71 -3.33
N ALA A 38 -5.86 1.36 -2.20
CA ALA A 38 -5.16 2.64 -2.19
C ALA A 38 -4.49 2.88 -0.84
N LEU A 39 -3.48 3.74 -0.85
CA LEU A 39 -2.86 4.28 0.35
C LEU A 39 -3.00 5.80 0.40
N THR A 40 -3.06 6.35 1.61
CA THR A 40 -3.04 7.79 1.87
C THR A 40 -1.67 8.18 2.43
N THR A 41 -1.10 9.27 1.94
CA THR A 41 0.21 9.79 2.35
C THR A 41 0.14 11.29 2.56
N ASN A 42 0.99 11.82 3.46
CA ASN A 42 1.20 13.26 3.61
C ASN A 42 2.07 13.85 2.48
N ARG A 43 2.68 13.01 1.64
CA ARG A 43 3.69 13.41 0.64
C ARG A 43 3.41 12.76 -0.73
N PRO A 44 2.24 13.02 -1.36
CA PRO A 44 1.80 12.27 -2.53
C PRO A 44 2.74 12.35 -3.73
N ASP A 45 3.21 13.55 -4.08
CA ASP A 45 4.07 13.70 -5.26
C ASP A 45 5.46 13.11 -5.02
N TRP A 46 6.05 13.39 -3.85
CA TRP A 46 7.34 12.83 -3.45
C TRP A 46 7.31 11.31 -3.34
N LEU A 47 6.26 10.73 -2.75
CA LEU A 47 6.15 9.27 -2.60
C LEU A 47 6.07 8.58 -3.97
N ARG A 48 5.37 9.17 -4.95
CA ARG A 48 5.37 8.65 -6.33
C ARG A 48 6.78 8.62 -6.92
N GLU A 49 7.54 9.70 -6.79
CA GLU A 49 8.94 9.73 -7.25
C GLU A 49 9.78 8.64 -6.58
N GLN A 50 9.57 8.36 -5.29
CA GLN A 50 10.30 7.28 -4.62
C GLN A 50 9.88 5.89 -5.11
N LEU A 51 8.61 5.69 -5.43
CA LEU A 51 8.10 4.41 -5.92
C LEU A 51 8.63 4.08 -7.31
N ASP A 52 8.83 5.06 -8.19
CA ASP A 52 9.42 4.87 -9.52
C ASP A 52 10.83 4.22 -9.47
N TYR A 53 11.53 4.32 -8.33
CA TYR A 53 12.83 3.67 -8.12
C TYR A 53 12.75 2.29 -7.45
N LEU A 54 11.61 1.94 -6.87
CA LEU A 54 11.46 0.77 -6.01
C LEU A 54 10.67 -0.38 -6.66
N ILE A 55 9.65 -0.07 -7.46
CA ILE A 55 8.73 -1.03 -8.08
C ILE A 55 8.43 -0.66 -9.53
#